data_AF-A0A358MH85-F1
#
_entry.id   AF-A0A358MH85-F1
#
_cell.length_a   1.000
_cell.length_b   1.000
_cell.length_c   1.000
_cell.angle_alpha   90.00
_cell.angle_beta   90.00
_cell.angle_gamma   90.00
#
_symmetry.space_group_name_H-M   'P 1'
#
loop_
_entity.id
_entity.type
_entity.pdbx_description
1 polymer ?
#
loop_
_entity_poly.entity_id
_entity_poly.type
_entity_poly.pdbx_seq_one_letter_code
_entity_poly.pdbx_strand_id
1 'polypeptide(L)' 'SEEEIDLARRQIAALEEVEKTGQGVAVVDGKIVENLHVETARKILALAEAVALTQAE' A
#
# COMPACT_ATOMS: atom_id res chain seq x y z
N SER A 1 5.44 -4.63 10.36
CA SER A 1 5.35 -3.64 11.46
C SER A 1 4.22 -2.64 11.15
N GLU A 2 3.87 -1.75 12.07
CA GLU A 2 2.91 -0.67 11.78
C GLU A 2 3.39 0.26 10.67
N GLU A 3 4.70 0.53 10.60
CA GLU A 3 5.32 1.35 9.56
C GLU A 3 5.18 0.72 8.17
N GLU A 4 5.32 -0.60 8.04
CA GLU A 4 5.11 -1.31 6.77
C GLU A 4 3.64 -1.27 6.33
N ILE A 5 2.70 -1.33 7.28
CA ILE A 5 1.26 -1.23 7.02
C ILE A 5 0.91 0.20 6.56
N ASP A 6 1.47 1.22 7.21
CA ASP A 6 1.29 2.62 6.82
C ASP A 6 1.84 2.89 5.42
N LEU A 7 3.07 2.46 5.14
CA LEU A 7 3.67 2.59 3.82
C LEU A 7 2.85 1.89 2.74
N ALA A 8 2.37 0.67 3.02
CA ALA A 8 1.52 -0.08 2.10
C ALA A 8 0.23 0.69 1.75
N ARG A 9 -0.44 1.28 2.75
CA ARG A 9 -1.64 2.11 2.52
C ARG A 9 -1.33 3.34 1.67
N ARG A 10 -0.24 4.05 1.97
CA ARG A 10 0.16 5.25 1.22
C ARG A 10 0.51 4.93 -0.24
N GLN A 11 1.21 3.82 -0.49
CA GLN A 11 1.54 3.38 -1.85
C GLN A 11 0.29 3.09 -2.68
N ILE A 12 -0.69 2.37 -2.12
CA ILE A 12 -1.95 2.07 -2.79
C ILE A 12 -2.71 3.37 -3.11
N ALA A 13 -2.88 4.25 -2.11
CA ALA A 13 -3.61 5.49 -2.28
C ALA A 13 -2.96 6.42 -3.33
N ALA A 14 -1.63 6.51 -3.34
CA ALA A 14 -0.90 7.33 -4.31
C ALA A 14 -1.10 6.82 -5.74
N LEU A 15 -1.05 5.50 -5.96
CA LEU A 15 -1.29 4.92 -7.29
C LEU A 15 -2.74 5.15 -7.75
N GLU A 16 -3.71 4.90 -6.89
CA GLU A 16 -5.13 5.12 -7.22
C GLU A 16 -5.44 6.57 -7.55
N GLU A 17 -4.80 7.53 -6.89
CA GLU A 17 -4.97 8.95 -7.19
C GLU A 17 -4.45 9.27 -8.59
N VAL A 18 -3.22 8.86 -8.92
CA VAL A 18 -2.64 9.18 -10.22
C VAL A 18 -3.38 8.46 -11.36
N GLU A 19 -3.90 7.25 -11.13
CA GLU A 19 -4.79 6.55 -12.07
C GLU A 19 -6.08 7.34 -12.32
N LYS A 20 -6.71 7.88 -11.27
CA LYS A 20 -7.94 8.69 -11.38
C LYS A 20 -7.69 10.02 -12.08
N THR A 21 -6.57 10.68 -11.80
CA THR A 21 -6.25 11.99 -12.38
C THR A 21 -5.56 11.89 -13.74
N GLY A 22 -5.21 10.68 -14.19
CA GLY A 22 -4.38 10.47 -15.39
C GLY A 22 -2.96 11.00 -15.25
N GLN A 23 -2.45 11.14 -14.01
CA GLN A 23 -1.04 11.45 -13.77
C GLN A 23 -0.23 10.16 -13.95
N GLY A 24 0.87 10.22 -14.69
CA GLY A 24 1.56 8.99 -15.12
C GLY A 24 2.35 8.27 -14.03
N VAL A 25 2.74 8.95 -12.95
CA VAL A 25 3.69 8.43 -11.95
C VAL A 25 3.27 8.82 -10.54
N ALA A 26 3.03 7.83 -9.69
CA ALA A 26 2.86 8.02 -8.25
C ALA A 26 4.21 8.08 -7.54
N VAL A 27 4.33 8.93 -6.52
CA VAL A 27 5.55 9.09 -5.73
C VAL A 27 5.18 9.14 -4.24
N VAL A 28 5.87 8.33 -3.43
CA VAL A 28 5.76 8.31 -1.97
C VAL A 28 7.16 8.39 -1.39
N ASP A 29 7.37 9.31 -0.45
CA ASP A 29 8.67 9.54 0.23
C ASP A 29 9.85 9.75 -0.75
N GLY A 30 9.58 10.44 -1.85
CA GLY A 30 10.57 10.70 -2.92
C GLY A 30 10.89 9.48 -3.80
N LYS A 31 10.16 8.37 -3.67
CA LYS A 31 10.32 7.15 -4.46
C LYS A 31 9.13 6.90 -5.36
N ILE A 32 9.39 6.43 -6.58
CA ILE A 32 8.34 6.04 -7.53
C ILE A 32 7.59 4.81 -6.98
N VAL A 33 6.27 4.87 -7.06
CA VAL A 33 5.38 3.74 -6.78
C VAL A 33 5.07 3.06 -8.11
N GLU A 34 5.30 1.75 -8.14
CA GLU A 34 5.08 0.90 -9.32
C GLU A 34 3.97 -0.10 -8.98
N ASN A 35 3.39 -0.73 -10.01
CA ASN A 35 2.36 -1.76 -9.80
C ASN A 35 2.85 -2.89 -8.87
N LEU A 36 4.13 -3.27 -8.95
CA LEU A 36 4.73 -4.30 -8.07
C LEU A 36 4.77 -3.85 -6.60
N HIS A 37 5.03 -2.57 -6.33
CA HIS A 37 4.97 -2.02 -4.98
C HIS A 37 3.55 -2.16 -4.41
N VAL A 38 2.53 -1.84 -5.23
CA VAL A 38 1.12 -1.97 -4.83
C VAL A 38 0.68 -3.43 -4.64
N GLU A 39 1.13 -4.35 -5.47
CA GLU A 39 0.86 -5.79 -5.25
C GLU A 39 1.46 -6.28 -3.93
N THR A 40 2.67 -5.84 -3.60
CA THR A 40 3.33 -6.18 -2.34
C THR A 40 2.60 -5.53 -1.16
N ALA A 41 2.21 -4.26 -1.28
CA ALA A 41 1.43 -3.54 -0.29
C ALA A 41 0.11 -4.26 0.03
N ARG A 42 -0.63 -4.72 -0.99
CA ARG A 42 -1.87 -5.49 -0.81
C ARG A 42 -1.64 -6.78 -0.02
N LYS A 43 -0.54 -7.49 -0.30
CA LYS A 43 -0.16 -8.70 0.46
C LYS A 43 0.15 -8.41 1.92
N ILE A 44 0.88 -7.32 2.20
CA ILE A 44 1.18 -6.88 3.56
C ILE A 44 -0.10 -6.57 4.33
N LEU A 45 -1.06 -5.86 3.72
CA LEU A 45 -2.33 -5.54 4.35
C LEU A 45 -3.18 -6.78 4.64
N ALA A 46 -3.25 -7.71 3.68
CA ALA A 46 -3.95 -8.98 3.88
C ALA A 46 -3.35 -9.81 5.03
N LEU A 47 -2.01 -9.84 5.14
CA LEU A 47 -1.34 -10.52 6.24
C LEU A 47 -1.61 -9.82 7.58
N ALA A 48 -1.54 -8.50 7.63
CA ALA A 48 -1.82 -7.72 8.83
C ALA A 48 -3.26 -7.93 9.32
N GLU A 49 -4.23 -7.96 8.40
CA GLU A 49 -5.63 -8.25 8.71
C GLU A 49 -5.80 -9.68 9.27
N ALA A 50 -5.21 -10.68 8.63
CA ALA A 50 -5.27 -12.06 9.10
C ALA A 50 -4.68 -12.21 10.52
N VAL A 51 -3.54 -11.57 10.78
CA VAL A 51 -2.93 -11.56 12.12
C VAL A 51 -3.84 -10.87 13.14
N ALA A 52 -4.43 -9.73 12.80
CA ALA A 52 -5.33 -9.00 13.69
C ALA A 52 -6.58 -9.81 14.04
N LEU A 53 -7.16 -10.54 13.08
CA LEU A 53 -8.28 -11.45 13.32
C LEU A 53 -7.92 -12.56 14.31
N THR A 54 -6.76 -13.20 14.13
CA THR A 54 -6.32 -14.28 15.04
C THR A 54 -5.96 -13.83 16.45
N GLN A 55 -5.60 -12.55 16.64
CA GLN A 55 -5.28 -12.00 17.97
C GLN A 55 -6.52 -11.49 18.73
N ALA A 56 -7.64 -11.33 18.02
CA ALA A 56 -8.91 -10.90 18.60
C ALA A 56 -9.76 -12.07 19.12
N GLU A 57 -9.39 -13.32 18.77
CA GLU A 57 -9.94 -14.57 19.32
C GLU A 57 -9.21 -14.99 20.61
#